data_AF-A0A3C0P1E8-F1
#
_entry.id   AF-A0A3C0P1E8-F1
#
_cell.length_a   1.000
_cell.length_b   1.000
_cell.length_c   1.000
_cell.angle_alpha   90.00
_cell.angle_beta   90.00
_cell.angle_gamma   90.00
#
_symmetry.space_group_name_H-M   'P 1'
#
loop_
_entity.id
_entity.type
_entity.pdbx_description
1 polymer ?
#
loop_
_entity_poly.entity_id
_entity_poly.type
_entity_poly.pdbx_seq_one_letter_code
_entity_poly.pdbx_strand_id
1 'polypeptide(L)'
;MCLAMTIYYLLTNGSFTYAFIAPLVVTLLVGVAEETMFRRILFIRLLGLFQERGFKKALLISAVCFSLLHAVNILGGSPVPQVLMQLAATFVAGLFYVLMFDYTRNIHFLIIMHFLWDYILFSGATKQIPGYTVLMGILQAAEIVIMLVLLFRKWRKYDAAESI
;
A
#
# COMPACT_ATOMS: atom_id res chain seq x y z
N MET A 1 -2.84 -11.95 7.48
CA MET A 1 -4.13 -11.57 8.08
C MET A 1 -5.16 -11.16 7.03
N CYS A 2 -4.88 -10.19 6.14
CA CYS A 2 -5.82 -9.81 5.06
C CYS A 2 -6.31 -11.01 4.25
N LEU A 3 -5.42 -11.93 3.83
CA LEU A 3 -5.82 -13.15 3.12
C LEU A 3 -6.85 -13.99 3.90
N ALA A 4 -6.64 -14.18 5.20
CA ALA A 4 -7.56 -14.95 6.04
C ALA A 4 -8.91 -14.24 6.21
N MET A 5 -8.89 -12.91 6.38
CA MET A 5 -10.10 -12.08 6.43
C MET A 5 -10.86 -12.15 5.10
N THR A 6 -10.17 -12.00 3.97
CA THR A 6 -10.77 -12.12 2.65
C THR A 6 -11.40 -13.50 2.46
N ILE A 7 -10.68 -14.59 2.74
CA ILE A 7 -11.24 -15.95 2.61
C ILE A 7 -12.47 -16.13 3.50
N TYR A 8 -12.41 -15.72 4.78
CA TYR A 8 -13.57 -15.80 5.67
C TYR A 8 -14.75 -15.00 5.12
N TYR A 9 -14.52 -13.78 4.63
CA TYR A 9 -15.56 -12.95 4.05
C TYR A 9 -16.18 -13.58 2.80
N LEU A 10 -15.36 -14.15 1.91
CA LEU A 10 -15.83 -14.88 0.74
C LEU A 10 -16.69 -16.10 1.12
N LEU A 11 -16.31 -16.85 2.15
CA LEU A 11 -17.03 -18.04 2.59
C LEU A 11 -18.36 -17.73 3.28
N THR A 12 -18.45 -16.58 3.95
CA THR A 12 -19.63 -16.23 4.78
C THR A 12 -20.60 -15.28 4.07
N ASN A 13 -20.11 -14.44 3.17
CA ASN A 13 -20.89 -13.39 2.50
C ASN A 13 -20.78 -13.45 0.96
N GLY A 14 -20.13 -14.50 0.43
CA GLY A 14 -19.96 -14.72 -1.00
C GLY A 14 -21.27 -14.67 -1.78
N SER A 15 -21.32 -13.85 -2.83
CA SER A 15 -22.46 -13.80 -3.75
C SER A 15 -22.02 -13.49 -5.17
N PHE A 16 -22.82 -13.91 -6.16
CA PHE A 16 -22.58 -13.59 -7.58
C PHE A 16 -23.14 -12.21 -7.98
N THR A 17 -23.26 -11.29 -7.02
CA THR A 17 -23.79 -9.95 -7.29
C THR A 17 -22.69 -9.04 -7.85
N TYR A 18 -23.07 -8.07 -8.67
CA TYR A 18 -22.14 -7.05 -9.17
C TYR A 18 -21.42 -6.33 -8.01
N ALA A 19 -22.16 -5.99 -6.95
CA ALA A 19 -21.62 -5.31 -5.76
C ALA A 19 -20.52 -6.13 -5.06
N PHE A 20 -20.53 -7.45 -5.19
CA PHE A 20 -19.53 -8.33 -4.57
C PHE A 20 -18.34 -8.62 -5.51
N ILE A 21 -18.62 -8.89 -6.79
CA ILE A 21 -17.60 -9.26 -7.78
C ILE A 21 -16.80 -8.04 -8.25
N ALA A 22 -17.44 -6.89 -8.47
CA ALA A 22 -16.78 -5.72 -9.02
C ALA A 22 -15.60 -5.24 -8.15
N PRO A 23 -15.72 -5.12 -6.81
CA PRO A 23 -14.58 -4.76 -5.97
C PRO A 23 -13.42 -5.76 -6.06
N LEU A 24 -13.66 -7.08 -6.17
CA LEU A 24 -12.59 -8.07 -6.32
C LEU A 24 -11.74 -7.78 -7.57
N VAL A 25 -12.42 -7.59 -8.70
CA VAL A 25 -11.74 -7.37 -9.99
C VAL A 25 -11.06 -6.00 -10.02
N VAL A 26 -11.77 -4.95 -9.61
CA VAL A 26 -11.26 -3.57 -9.65
C VAL A 26 -10.05 -3.42 -8.75
N THR A 27 -10.11 -3.88 -7.50
CA THR A 27 -8.99 -3.74 -6.55
C THR A 27 -7.78 -4.58 -6.94
N LEU A 28 -7.98 -5.72 -7.61
CA LEU A 28 -6.86 -6.49 -8.17
C LEU A 28 -6.17 -5.72 -9.30
N LEU A 29 -6.95 -5.14 -10.22
CA LEU A 29 -6.41 -4.33 -11.32
C LEU A 29 -5.72 -3.07 -10.80
N VAL A 30 -6.29 -2.41 -9.78
CA VAL A 30 -5.67 -1.27 -9.08
C VAL A 30 -4.35 -1.69 -8.45
N GLY A 31 -4.32 -2.77 -7.67
CA GLY A 31 -3.08 -3.27 -7.07
C GLY A 31 -2.00 -3.59 -8.10
N VAL A 32 -2.37 -4.21 -9.23
CA VAL A 32 -1.45 -4.46 -10.36
C VAL A 32 -0.93 -3.14 -10.94
N ALA A 33 -1.83 -2.21 -11.26
CA ALA A 33 -1.49 -0.95 -11.92
C ALA A 33 -0.60 -0.08 -11.02
N GLU A 34 -1.02 0.13 -9.77
CA GLU A 34 -0.33 1.02 -8.84
C GLU A 34 1.02 0.44 -8.42
N GLU A 35 1.11 -0.83 -8.02
CA GLU A 35 2.40 -1.39 -7.61
C GLU A 35 3.39 -1.45 -8.77
N THR A 36 2.92 -1.76 -9.98
CA THR A 36 3.77 -1.72 -11.17
C THR A 36 4.26 -0.30 -11.45
N MET A 37 3.36 0.68 -11.44
CA MET A 37 3.69 2.07 -11.76
C MET A 37 4.64 2.67 -10.71
N PHE A 38 4.32 2.55 -9.43
CA PHE A 38 5.07 3.23 -8.38
C PHE A 38 6.31 2.45 -7.94
N ARG A 39 6.26 1.12 -7.83
CA ARG A 39 7.40 0.33 -7.32
C ARG A 39 8.32 -0.13 -8.42
N ARG A 40 7.76 -0.71 -9.49
CA ARG A 40 8.60 -1.30 -10.55
C ARG A 40 9.11 -0.26 -11.53
N ILE A 41 8.30 0.74 -11.88
CA ILE A 41 8.67 1.79 -12.84
C ILE A 41 9.28 2.99 -12.11
N LEU A 42 8.49 3.74 -11.35
CA LEU A 42 8.92 5.03 -10.79
C LEU A 42 10.09 4.86 -9.81
N PHE A 43 9.93 4.04 -8.77
CA PHE A 43 10.98 3.88 -7.75
C PHE A 43 12.30 3.35 -8.33
N ILE A 44 12.27 2.34 -9.20
CA ILE A 44 13.50 1.82 -9.84
C ILE A 44 14.15 2.87 -10.76
N ARG A 45 13.35 3.64 -11.51
CA ARG A 45 13.88 4.73 -12.34
C ARG A 45 14.53 5.81 -11.49
N LEU A 46 13.91 6.22 -10.39
CA LEU A 46 14.47 7.20 -9.47
C LEU A 46 15.76 6.69 -8.81
N LEU A 47 15.82 5.39 -8.47
CA LEU A 47 17.03 4.79 -7.92
C LEU A 47 18.19 4.81 -8.93
N GLY A 48 17.91 4.54 -10.21
CA GLY A 48 18.89 4.69 -11.28
C GLY A 48 19.33 6.12 -11.54
N LEU A 49 18.39 7.08 -11.47
CA LEU A 49 18.67 8.51 -11.69
C LEU A 49 19.52 9.13 -10.58
N PHE A 50 19.22 8.78 -9.32
CA PHE A 50 19.91 9.36 -8.16
C PHE A 50 21.12 8.55 -7.69
N GLN A 51 21.38 7.40 -8.32
CA GLN A 51 22.55 6.53 -8.07
C GLN A 51 22.70 6.17 -6.58
N GLU A 52 23.92 5.87 -6.12
CA GLU A 52 24.18 5.23 -4.82
C GLU A 52 23.65 6.03 -3.63
N ARG A 53 23.63 7.37 -3.70
CA ARG A 53 23.16 8.26 -2.63
C ARG A 53 21.67 8.64 -2.74
N GLY A 54 20.96 7.99 -3.65
CA GLY A 54 19.64 8.38 -4.10
C GLY A 54 18.43 7.79 -3.39
N PHE A 55 18.63 6.75 -2.56
CA PHE A 55 17.51 5.95 -2.05
C PHE A 55 16.49 6.78 -1.25
N LYS A 56 16.95 7.66 -0.36
CA LYS A 56 16.05 8.51 0.45
C LYS A 56 15.16 9.39 -0.44
N LYS A 57 15.74 9.95 -1.51
CA LYS A 57 15.00 10.76 -2.50
C LYS A 57 14.02 9.90 -3.30
N ALA A 58 14.46 8.75 -3.79
CA ALA A 58 13.61 7.82 -4.54
C ALA A 58 12.42 7.31 -3.71
N LEU A 59 12.67 6.96 -2.44
CA LEU A 59 11.66 6.55 -1.47
C LEU A 59 10.62 7.65 -1.25
N LEU A 60 11.05 8.87 -0.90
CA LEU A 60 10.15 9.96 -0.60
C LEU A 60 9.34 10.38 -1.83
N ILE A 61 9.97 10.56 -2.99
CA ILE A 61 9.27 10.96 -4.22
C ILE A 61 8.26 9.90 -4.62
N SER A 62 8.64 8.61 -4.59
CA SER A 62 7.70 7.54 -4.93
C SER A 62 6.50 7.50 -3.97
N ALA A 63 6.70 7.69 -2.67
CA ALA A 63 5.62 7.71 -1.69
C ALA A 63 4.71 8.93 -1.83
N VAL A 64 5.27 10.11 -2.11
CA VAL A 64 4.50 11.33 -2.40
C VAL A 64 3.66 11.15 -3.66
N CYS A 65 4.24 10.67 -4.76
CA CYS A 65 3.49 10.46 -6.00
C CYS A 65 2.37 9.42 -5.83
N PHE A 66 2.62 8.34 -5.09
CA PHE A 66 1.60 7.33 -4.75
C PHE A 66 0.45 7.94 -3.93
N SER A 67 0.76 8.73 -2.90
CA SER A 67 -0.24 9.45 -2.11
C SER A 67 -1.06 10.40 -2.99
N LEU A 68 -0.39 11.27 -3.76
CA LEU A 68 -1.05 12.29 -4.60
C LEU A 68 -1.99 11.70 -5.67
N LEU A 69 -1.77 10.47 -6.13
CA LEU A 69 -2.72 9.79 -7.02
C LEU A 69 -4.13 9.79 -6.42
N HIS A 70 -4.27 9.63 -5.10
CA HIS A 70 -5.55 9.54 -4.44
C HIS A 70 -6.30 10.87 -4.35
N ALA A 71 -5.65 12.00 -4.67
CA ALA A 71 -6.32 13.29 -4.76
C ALA A 71 -7.42 13.31 -5.83
N VAL A 72 -7.34 12.41 -6.84
CA VAL A 72 -8.39 12.24 -7.86
C VAL A 72 -9.74 11.84 -7.27
N ASN A 73 -9.78 11.28 -6.05
CA ASN A 73 -11.02 10.92 -5.37
C ASN A 73 -11.89 12.13 -5.02
N ILE A 74 -11.30 13.33 -4.96
CA ILE A 74 -12.07 14.59 -4.87
C ILE A 74 -12.95 14.75 -6.12
N LEU A 75 -12.39 14.48 -7.30
CA LEU A 75 -13.14 14.49 -8.57
C LEU A 75 -14.14 13.34 -8.65
N GLY A 76 -13.86 12.23 -7.95
CA GLY A 76 -14.79 11.12 -7.73
C GLY A 76 -15.90 11.39 -6.71
N GLY A 77 -15.97 12.61 -6.14
CA GLY A 77 -17.03 13.02 -5.22
C GLY A 77 -16.77 12.70 -3.74
N SER A 78 -15.57 12.23 -3.38
CA SER A 78 -15.22 12.04 -1.97
C SER A 78 -15.04 13.38 -1.23
N PRO A 79 -15.53 13.50 0.01
CA PRO A 79 -15.35 14.71 0.82
C PRO A 79 -13.86 15.05 1.02
N VAL A 80 -13.51 16.33 0.85
CA VAL A 80 -12.12 16.80 0.96
C VAL A 80 -11.45 16.38 2.28
N PRO A 81 -12.07 16.50 3.48
CA PRO A 81 -11.43 16.05 4.71
C PRO A 81 -11.09 14.56 4.73
N GLN A 82 -11.92 13.72 4.09
CA GLN A 82 -11.67 12.28 3.98
C GLN A 82 -10.50 12.00 3.05
N VAL A 83 -10.42 12.72 1.91
CA VAL A 83 -9.28 12.61 1.00
C VAL A 83 -7.99 13.08 1.67
N LEU A 84 -8.00 14.14 2.47
CA LEU A 84 -6.81 14.58 3.21
C LEU A 84 -6.28 13.49 4.17
N MET A 85 -7.18 12.82 4.89
CA MET A 85 -6.81 11.67 5.73
C MET A 85 -6.29 10.50 4.88
N GLN A 86 -6.91 10.25 3.72
CA GLN A 86 -6.46 9.24 2.77
C GLN A 86 -5.05 9.54 2.23
N LEU A 87 -4.74 10.80 1.89
CA LEU A 87 -3.42 11.20 1.43
C LEU A 87 -2.35 10.93 2.51
N ALA A 88 -2.64 11.26 3.77
CA ALA A 88 -1.73 10.97 4.87
C ALA A 88 -1.51 9.46 5.06
N ALA A 89 -2.60 8.67 5.06
CA ALA A 89 -2.52 7.22 5.22
C ALA A 89 -1.78 6.54 4.04
N THR A 90 -2.11 6.92 2.81
CA THR A 90 -1.50 6.38 1.59
C THR A 90 -0.06 6.83 1.42
N PHE A 91 0.36 7.98 1.95
CA PHE A 91 1.77 8.35 2.02
C PHE A 91 2.56 7.38 2.91
N VAL A 92 2.04 7.06 4.10
CA VAL A 92 2.67 6.09 5.02
C VAL A 92 2.70 4.69 4.41
N ALA A 93 1.61 4.23 3.81
CA ALA A 93 1.57 2.98 3.06
C ALA A 93 2.55 3.02 1.87
N GLY A 94 2.68 4.18 1.23
CA GLY A 94 3.62 4.47 0.16
C GLY A 94 5.06 4.13 0.55
N LEU A 95 5.50 4.63 1.71
CA LEU A 95 6.80 4.35 2.32
C LEU A 95 6.97 2.87 2.64
N PHE A 96 5.97 2.25 3.27
CA PHE A 96 5.99 0.83 3.61
C PHE A 96 6.18 -0.04 2.37
N TYR A 97 5.38 0.14 1.32
CA TYR A 97 5.48 -0.66 0.10
C TYR A 97 6.80 -0.46 -0.64
N VAL A 98 7.38 0.74 -0.68
CA VAL A 98 8.72 0.90 -1.26
C VAL A 98 9.76 0.10 -0.47
N LEU A 99 9.75 0.19 0.86
CA LEU A 99 10.70 -0.54 1.71
C LEU A 99 10.50 -2.06 1.61
N MET A 100 9.26 -2.52 1.56
CA MET A 100 8.94 -3.93 1.35
C MET A 100 9.36 -4.42 -0.03
N PHE A 101 9.18 -3.61 -1.08
CA PHE A 101 9.67 -3.95 -2.42
C PHE A 101 11.19 -4.06 -2.45
N ASP A 102 11.91 -3.10 -1.87
CA ASP A 102 13.37 -3.13 -1.79
C ASP A 102 13.88 -4.35 -1.00
N TYR A 103 13.18 -4.72 0.08
CA TYR A 103 13.53 -5.86 0.92
C TYR A 103 13.22 -7.22 0.27
N THR A 104 12.04 -7.37 -0.32
CA THR A 104 11.56 -8.67 -0.85
C THR A 104 11.91 -8.90 -2.32
N ARG A 105 12.09 -7.83 -3.09
CA ARG A 105 12.25 -7.84 -4.56
C ARG A 105 11.14 -8.62 -5.29
N ASN A 106 9.97 -8.72 -4.67
CA ASN A 106 8.83 -9.49 -5.20
C ASN A 106 7.61 -8.58 -5.41
N ILE A 107 7.32 -8.25 -6.67
CA ILE A 107 6.18 -7.38 -7.00
C ILE A 107 4.83 -8.07 -6.79
N HIS A 108 4.74 -9.38 -7.01
CA HIS A 108 3.49 -10.12 -6.84
C HIS A 108 3.02 -10.14 -5.39
N PHE A 109 3.97 -10.23 -4.44
CA PHE A 109 3.67 -10.13 -3.03
C PHE A 109 3.01 -8.78 -2.67
N LEU A 110 3.54 -7.67 -3.20
CA LEU A 110 2.97 -6.34 -2.99
C LEU A 110 1.61 -6.19 -3.63
N ILE A 111 1.45 -6.66 -4.87
CA ILE A 111 0.16 -6.65 -5.58
C ILE A 111 -0.90 -7.37 -4.76
N ILE A 112 -0.59 -8.58 -4.26
CA ILE A 112 -1.53 -9.37 -3.45
C ILE A 112 -1.86 -8.64 -2.15
N MET A 113 -0.85 -8.08 -1.46
CA MET A 113 -1.09 -7.32 -0.23
C MET A 113 -2.02 -6.12 -0.47
N HIS A 114 -1.71 -5.30 -1.47
CA HIS A 114 -2.47 -4.09 -1.80
C HIS A 114 -3.90 -4.45 -2.24
N PHE A 115 -4.04 -5.40 -3.17
CA PHE A 115 -5.34 -5.92 -3.60
C PHE A 115 -6.22 -6.33 -2.42
N LEU A 116 -5.69 -7.15 -1.50
CA LEU A 116 -6.48 -7.68 -0.38
C LEU A 116 -6.85 -6.57 0.61
N TRP A 117 -5.96 -5.61 0.83
CA TRP A 117 -6.22 -4.44 1.67
C TRP A 117 -7.41 -3.64 1.12
N ASP A 118 -7.32 -3.26 -0.15
CA ASP A 118 -8.36 -2.49 -0.82
C ASP A 118 -9.67 -3.26 -0.89
N TYR A 119 -9.62 -4.55 -1.23
CA TYR A 119 -10.83 -5.36 -1.28
C TYR A 119 -11.56 -5.36 0.07
N ILE A 120 -10.86 -5.50 1.20
CA ILE A 120 -11.50 -5.47 2.54
C ILE A 120 -12.17 -4.11 2.81
N LEU A 121 -11.56 -3.01 2.36
CA LEU A 121 -12.12 -1.66 2.53
C LEU A 121 -13.32 -1.40 1.61
N PHE A 122 -13.23 -1.80 0.34
CA PHE A 122 -14.23 -1.49 -0.69
C PHE A 122 -15.38 -2.49 -0.77
N SER A 123 -15.19 -3.73 -0.33
CA SER A 123 -16.24 -4.76 -0.34
C SER A 123 -17.35 -4.53 0.69
N GLY A 124 -17.14 -3.66 1.67
CA GLY A 124 -18.04 -3.49 2.81
C GLY A 124 -17.83 -4.51 3.92
N ALA A 125 -16.82 -5.39 3.83
CA ALA A 125 -16.52 -6.40 4.84
C ALA A 125 -16.34 -5.81 6.25
N THR A 126 -15.70 -4.64 6.36
CA THR A 126 -15.51 -3.92 7.63
C THR A 126 -16.82 -3.47 8.29
N LYS A 127 -17.90 -3.29 7.50
CA LYS A 127 -19.22 -2.93 8.00
C LYS A 127 -20.06 -4.16 8.38
N GLN A 128 -19.83 -5.28 7.70
CA GLN A 128 -20.64 -6.49 7.86
C GLN A 128 -20.12 -7.42 8.96
N ILE A 129 -18.80 -7.47 9.18
CA ILE A 129 -18.19 -8.34 10.19
C ILE A 129 -17.66 -7.50 11.36
N PRO A 130 -18.30 -7.58 12.55
CA PRO A 130 -17.78 -6.98 13.76
C PRO A 130 -16.36 -7.49 14.05
N GLY A 131 -15.40 -6.58 14.17
CA GLY A 131 -14.00 -6.88 14.46
C GLY A 131 -13.03 -6.66 13.29
N TYR A 132 -13.51 -6.62 12.04
CA TYR A 132 -12.63 -6.38 10.88
C TYR A 132 -11.94 -5.02 10.96
N THR A 133 -12.64 -3.99 11.43
CA THR A 133 -12.04 -2.66 11.67
C THR A 133 -10.87 -2.72 12.67
N VAL A 134 -11.01 -3.51 13.74
CA VAL A 134 -9.96 -3.65 14.76
C VAL A 134 -8.77 -4.42 14.18
N LEU A 135 -9.01 -5.50 13.44
CA LEU A 135 -7.95 -6.28 12.79
C LEU A 135 -7.18 -5.46 11.75
N MET A 136 -7.87 -4.63 10.95
CA MET A 136 -7.23 -3.70 10.02
C MET A 136 -6.37 -2.66 10.77
N GLY A 137 -6.85 -2.15 11.92
CA GLY A 137 -6.06 -1.25 12.75
C GLY A 137 -4.78 -1.89 13.30
N ILE A 138 -4.86 -3.15 13.76
CA ILE A 138 -3.70 -3.93 14.21
C ILE A 138 -2.72 -4.15 13.07
N LEU A 139 -3.22 -4.47 11.87
CA LEU A 139 -2.37 -4.61 10.69
C LEU A 139 -1.68 -3.32 10.31
N GLN A 140 -2.40 -2.20 10.31
CA GLN A 140 -1.80 -0.91 10.01
C GLN A 140 -0.66 -0.59 10.99
N ALA A 141 -0.86 -0.87 12.27
CA ALA A 141 0.17 -0.68 13.28
C ALA A 141 1.38 -1.59 13.03
N ALA A 142 1.16 -2.85 12.67
CA ALA A 142 2.23 -3.78 12.33
C ALA A 142 3.03 -3.33 11.08
N GLU A 143 2.35 -2.84 10.03
CA GLU A 143 2.99 -2.29 8.84
C GLU A 143 3.85 -1.08 9.17
N ILE A 144 3.37 -0.18 10.04
CA ILE A 144 4.14 0.98 10.51
C ILE A 144 5.39 0.50 11.27
N VAL A 145 5.28 -0.48 12.16
CA VAL A 145 6.43 -1.01 12.88
C VAL A 145 7.44 -1.64 11.93
N ILE A 146 7.00 -2.47 10.98
CA ILE A 146 7.88 -3.09 9.98
C ILE A 146 8.55 -2.02 9.13
N MET A 147 7.80 -1.02 8.68
CA MET A 147 8.31 0.13 7.92
C MET A 147 9.42 0.84 8.68
N LEU A 148 9.20 1.17 9.96
CA LEU A 148 10.21 1.83 10.80
C LEU A 148 11.46 0.96 10.99
N VAL A 149 11.31 -0.35 11.21
CA VAL A 149 12.43 -1.29 11.33
C VAL A 149 13.24 -1.36 10.04
N LEU A 150 12.58 -1.51 8.88
CA LEU A 150 13.26 -1.55 7.59
C LEU A 150 13.95 -0.23 7.27
N LEU A 151 13.28 0.89 7.54
CA LEU A 151 13.83 2.23 7.36
C LEU A 151 15.09 2.41 8.22
N PHE A 152 15.04 2.06 9.50
CA PHE A 152 16.18 2.13 10.41
C PHE A 152 17.35 1.26 9.95
N ARG A 153 17.08 0.01 9.56
CA ARG A 153 18.12 -0.91 9.03
C ARG A 153 18.76 -0.36 7.76
N LYS A 154 17.97 0.26 6.87
CA LYS A 154 18.47 0.86 5.63
C LYS A 154 19.29 2.12 5.93
N TRP A 155 18.82 2.95 6.85
CA TRP A 155 19.50 4.19 7.24
C TRP A 155 20.88 3.92 7.83
N ARG A 156 21.01 2.95 8.74
CA ARG A 156 22.31 2.56 9.30
C ARG A 156 23.31 2.08 8.26
N LYS A 157 22.86 1.39 7.21
CA LYS A 157 23.73 0.97 6.11
C LYS A 157 24.20 2.15 5.27
N TYR A 158 23.35 3.16 5.09
CA TYR A 158 23.69 4.39 4.39
C TYR A 158 24.76 5.20 5.13
N ASP A 159 24.57 5.42 6.43
CA ASP A 159 25.53 6.19 7.24
C ASP A 159 26.90 5.49 7.29
N ALA A 160 26.92 4.16 7.40
CA ALA A 160 28.17 3.38 7.37
C ALA A 160 28.90 3.45 6.01
N ALA A 161 28.18 3.61 4.91
CA ALA A 161 28.76 3.73 3.57
C ALA A 161 29.28 5.15 3.29
N GLU A 162 28.81 6.18 4.01
CA GLU A 162 29.33 7.56 3.91
C GLU A 162 30.55 7.81 4.81
N SER A 163 30.82 6.92 5.78
CA SER A 163 31.97 7.01 6.68
C SER A 163 33.26 6.33 6.18
N ILE A 164 33.25 5.79 4.95
CA ILE A 164 34.40 5.16 4.26
C ILE A 164 34.82 6.06 3.10
#